data_AF-A0A2H3G5I2-F1
#
_entry.id   AF-A0A2H3G5I2-F1
#
_cell.length_a   1.000
_cell.length_b   1.000
_cell.length_c   1.000
_cell.angle_alpha   90.00
_cell.angle_beta   90.00
_cell.angle_gamma   90.00
#
_symmetry.space_group_name_H-M   'P 1'
#
loop_
_entity.id
_entity.type
_entity.pdbx_description
1 polymer ?
#
loop_
_entity_poly.entity_id
_entity_poly.type
_entity_poly.pdbx_seq_one_letter_code
_entity_poly.pdbx_strand_id
1 'polypeptide(L)'
;MTPISEVFPWHYQILFMVLEPSVIFTSLFLVPTSPSNHFHSLAPSDSAGPFWSPSPLHKPCDAESAWNTPQLRGLWYAYIAALAFSGVIEPMVLYVARYKLRDIRDAEEVIKTVLFAFLAFDIFHAGATLAVTGVAAVLPGPHRHIYAMVNVWVPTAWMLLRMLWVVGVGRKFAITGIKRE
;
A
#
# COMPACT_ATOMS: atom_id res chain seq x y z
N MET A 1 -4.41 25.70 23.24
CA MET A 1 -3.43 24.63 22.93
C MET A 1 -4.13 23.57 22.10
N THR A 2 -3.56 23.20 20.95
CA THR A 2 -4.06 22.11 20.11
C THR A 2 -3.84 20.78 20.84
N PRO A 3 -4.86 19.94 21.06
CA PRO A 3 -4.63 18.63 21.65
C PRO A 3 -3.84 17.75 20.67
N ILE A 4 -2.96 16.89 21.17
CA ILE A 4 -2.15 15.97 20.34
C ILE A 4 -3.01 15.07 19.44
N SER A 5 -4.25 14.82 19.86
CA SER A 5 -5.26 14.10 19.09
C SER A 5 -5.70 14.81 17.80
N GLU A 6 -5.43 16.10 17.64
CA GLU A 6 -5.73 16.88 16.42
C GLU A 6 -4.55 16.87 15.43
N VAL A 7 -3.35 16.42 15.83
CA VAL A 7 -2.19 16.24 14.92
C VAL A 7 -2.48 15.15 13.89
N PHE A 8 -3.15 14.07 14.33
CA PHE A 8 -3.60 12.98 13.46
C PHE A 8 -5.13 12.85 13.51
N PRO A 9 -5.88 13.57 12.65
CA PRO A 9 -7.34 13.57 12.73
C PRO A 9 -7.98 12.17 12.69
N TRP A 10 -9.17 12.04 13.28
CA TRP A 10 -9.87 10.76 13.45
C TRP A 10 -10.06 9.97 12.14
N HIS A 11 -10.26 10.65 11.01
CA HIS A 11 -10.43 10.00 9.71
C HIS A 11 -9.13 9.36 9.22
N TYR A 12 -7.99 10.02 9.38
CA TYR A 12 -6.68 9.41 9.06
C TYR A 12 -6.33 8.29 10.03
N GLN A 13 -6.73 8.40 11.30
CA GLN A 13 -6.64 7.29 12.24
C GLN A 13 -7.42 6.06 11.74
N ILE A 14 -8.67 6.22 11.33
CA ILE A 14 -9.47 5.08 10.83
C ILE A 14 -8.82 4.51 9.57
N LEU A 15 -8.36 5.35 8.65
CA LEU A 15 -7.75 4.93 7.40
C LEU A 15 -6.47 4.11 7.63
N PHE A 16 -5.48 4.67 8.30
CA PHE A 16 -4.14 4.10 8.41
C PHE A 16 -3.96 3.14 9.60
N MET A 17 -4.74 3.31 10.68
CA MET A 17 -4.61 2.47 11.88
C MET A 17 -5.62 1.33 11.95
N VAL A 18 -6.65 1.34 11.10
CA VAL A 18 -7.71 0.32 11.13
C VAL A 18 -7.97 -0.26 9.75
N LEU A 19 -8.35 0.56 8.77
CA LEU A 19 -8.83 0.07 7.48
C LEU A 19 -7.71 -0.60 6.68
N GLU A 20 -6.61 0.10 6.45
CA GLU A 20 -5.44 -0.43 5.72
C GLU A 20 -4.90 -1.73 6.33
N PRO A 21 -4.56 -1.81 7.64
CA PRO A 21 -4.10 -3.06 8.22
C PRO A 21 -5.16 -4.16 8.12
N SER A 22 -6.44 -3.87 8.36
CA SER A 22 -7.51 -4.88 8.27
C SER A 22 -7.62 -5.49 6.87
N VAL A 23 -7.51 -4.67 5.83
CA VAL A 23 -7.51 -5.14 4.43
C VAL A 23 -6.31 -6.04 4.15
N ILE A 24 -5.13 -5.66 4.64
CA ILE A 24 -3.89 -6.45 4.47
C ILE A 24 -4.01 -7.80 5.18
N PHE A 25 -4.40 -7.81 6.46
CA PHE A 25 -4.60 -9.04 7.23
C PHE A 25 -5.64 -9.96 6.59
N THR A 26 -6.78 -9.39 6.18
CA THR A 26 -7.84 -10.16 5.52
C THR A 26 -7.34 -10.76 4.20
N SER A 27 -6.65 -9.97 3.39
CA SER A 27 -6.10 -10.43 2.10
C SER A 27 -5.13 -11.60 2.31
N LEU A 28 -4.19 -11.47 3.24
CA LEU A 28 -3.22 -12.52 3.56
C LEU A 28 -3.86 -13.80 4.08
N PHE A 29 -4.89 -13.68 4.91
CA PHE A 29 -5.63 -14.83 5.42
C PHE A 29 -6.37 -15.57 4.29
N LEU A 30 -6.83 -14.84 3.28
CA LEU A 30 -7.57 -15.41 2.15
C LEU A 30 -6.67 -16.02 1.06
N VAL A 31 -5.41 -15.61 0.95
CA VAL A 31 -4.46 -16.15 -0.07
C VAL A 31 -4.33 -17.68 -0.02
N PRO A 32 -4.13 -18.34 1.14
CA PRO A 32 -4.03 -19.80 1.20
C PRO A 32 -5.32 -20.53 0.77
N THR A 33 -6.47 -19.90 0.96
CA THR A 33 -7.78 -20.44 0.59
C THR A 33 -8.23 -20.05 -0.82
N SER A 34 -7.43 -19.23 -1.52
CA SER A 34 -7.76 -18.77 -2.86
C SER A 34 -7.73 -19.94 -3.85
N PRO A 35 -8.66 -19.98 -4.83
CA PRO A 35 -8.63 -21.03 -5.84
C PRO A 35 -7.35 -20.93 -6.67
N SER A 36 -6.90 -22.06 -7.23
CA SER A 36 -5.63 -22.13 -7.97
C SER A 36 -5.54 -21.19 -9.18
N ASN A 37 -6.67 -20.80 -9.77
CA ASN A 37 -6.72 -19.78 -10.82
C ASN A 37 -6.43 -18.34 -10.35
N HIS A 38 -6.40 -18.09 -9.04
CA HIS A 38 -5.96 -16.83 -8.44
C HIS A 38 -4.54 -16.46 -8.88
N PHE A 39 -3.66 -17.45 -9.06
CA PHE A 39 -2.28 -17.23 -9.50
C PHE A 39 -2.19 -16.70 -10.93
N HIS A 40 -3.06 -17.15 -11.83
CA HIS A 40 -3.18 -16.59 -13.18
C HIS A 40 -3.69 -15.15 -13.17
N SER A 41 -4.35 -14.74 -12.09
CA SER A 41 -4.87 -13.37 -11.97
C SER A 41 -3.81 -12.39 -11.44
N LEU A 42 -2.81 -12.89 -10.72
CA LEU A 42 -1.69 -12.10 -10.19
C LEU A 42 -0.56 -11.91 -11.20
N ALA A 43 -0.37 -12.88 -12.10
CA ALA A 43 0.55 -12.80 -13.23
C ALA A 43 -0.16 -13.28 -14.51
N PRO A 44 -1.01 -12.43 -15.11
CA PRO A 44 -1.72 -12.77 -16.34
C PRO A 44 -0.81 -13.22 -17.47
N SER A 45 -1.24 -14.19 -18.26
CA SER A 45 -0.43 -14.75 -19.37
C SER A 45 -0.11 -13.74 -20.48
N ASP A 46 -0.91 -12.69 -20.58
CA ASP A 46 -0.77 -11.56 -21.50
C ASP A 46 -0.02 -10.36 -20.87
N SER A 47 0.56 -10.53 -19.68
CA SER A 47 1.42 -9.51 -19.07
C SER A 47 2.59 -9.17 -19.98
N ALA A 48 2.79 -7.88 -20.21
CA ALA A 48 3.81 -7.37 -21.11
C ALA A 48 4.58 -6.20 -20.46
N GLY A 49 4.92 -6.37 -19.18
CA GLY A 49 5.71 -5.40 -18.44
C GLY A 49 7.18 -5.38 -18.87
N PRO A 50 7.92 -4.28 -18.61
CA PRO A 50 9.34 -4.17 -18.94
C PRO A 50 10.22 -5.27 -18.30
N PHE A 51 9.81 -5.88 -17.19
CA PHE A 51 10.54 -6.98 -16.56
C PHE A 51 9.94 -8.36 -16.85
N TRP A 52 8.84 -8.44 -17.60
CA TRP A 52 8.21 -9.71 -17.90
C TRP A 52 7.53 -9.67 -19.28
N SER A 53 8.03 -10.51 -20.18
CA SER A 53 7.43 -10.72 -21.50
C SER A 53 7.14 -12.21 -21.69
N PRO A 54 6.00 -12.58 -22.31
CA PRO A 54 5.67 -13.97 -22.54
C PRO A 54 6.71 -14.58 -23.49
N SER A 55 7.31 -15.70 -23.09
CA SER A 55 8.23 -16.43 -23.96
C SER A 55 7.43 -17.32 -24.92
N PRO A 56 7.56 -17.17 -26.25
CA PRO A 56 6.89 -18.05 -27.20
C PRO A 56 7.45 -19.49 -27.16
N LEU A 57 8.61 -19.70 -26.51
CA LEU A 57 9.29 -20.99 -26.39
C LEU A 57 8.80 -21.83 -25.20
N HIS A 58 8.20 -21.21 -24.18
CA HIS A 58 7.81 -21.90 -22.95
C HIS A 58 6.30 -22.01 -22.84
N LYS A 59 5.81 -23.18 -22.44
CA LYS A 59 4.38 -23.38 -22.15
C LYS A 59 3.99 -22.59 -20.88
N PRO A 60 2.76 -22.08 -20.79
CA PRO A 60 2.23 -21.52 -19.56
C PRO A 60 2.34 -22.53 -18.41
N CYS A 61 2.81 -22.09 -17.25
CA CYS A 61 2.79 -22.92 -16.04
C CYS A 61 1.34 -23.13 -15.60
N ASP A 62 1.01 -24.36 -15.17
CA ASP A 62 -0.22 -24.58 -14.41
C ASP A 62 -0.09 -23.97 -13.00
N ALA A 63 -1.23 -23.84 -12.32
CA ALA A 63 -1.30 -23.19 -11.01
C ALA A 63 -0.51 -23.92 -9.92
N GLU A 64 -0.37 -25.23 -10.01
CA GLU A 64 0.40 -26.03 -9.04
C GLU A 64 1.91 -25.83 -9.25
N SER A 65 2.37 -25.80 -10.50
CA SER A 65 3.76 -25.50 -10.85
C SER A 65 4.12 -24.04 -10.55
N ALA A 66 3.14 -23.12 -10.64
CA ALA A 66 3.33 -21.70 -10.34
C ALA A 66 3.78 -21.46 -8.89
N TRP A 67 3.42 -22.34 -7.94
CA TRP A 67 3.81 -22.25 -6.53
C TRP A 67 5.32 -22.24 -6.30
N ASN A 68 6.06 -22.90 -7.18
CA ASN A 68 7.50 -23.05 -7.06
C ASN A 68 8.28 -22.06 -7.94
N THR A 69 7.59 -21.13 -8.58
CA THR A 69 8.23 -20.13 -9.44
C THR A 69 8.88 -19.01 -8.63
N PRO A 70 10.05 -18.48 -9.07
CA PRO A 70 10.65 -17.30 -8.47
C PRO A 70 9.70 -16.09 -8.39
N GLN A 71 8.81 -15.95 -9.37
CA GLN A 71 7.83 -14.87 -9.46
C GLN A 71 6.83 -14.91 -8.32
N LEU A 72 6.27 -16.10 -8.01
CA LEU A 72 5.33 -16.22 -6.90
C LEU A 72 6.03 -16.04 -5.54
N ARG A 73 7.26 -16.53 -5.39
CA ARG A 73 8.06 -16.27 -4.19
C ARG A 73 8.30 -14.77 -4.00
N GLY A 74 8.62 -14.05 -5.08
CA GLY A 74 8.73 -12.59 -5.07
C GLY A 74 7.45 -11.90 -4.63
N LEU A 75 6.30 -12.35 -5.12
CA LEU A 75 5.00 -11.82 -4.74
C LEU A 75 4.65 -12.10 -3.27
N TRP A 76 4.94 -13.31 -2.78
CA TRP A 76 4.80 -13.64 -1.36
C TRP A 76 5.68 -12.75 -0.48
N TYR A 77 6.93 -12.49 -0.88
CA TYR A 77 7.78 -11.55 -0.16
C TYR A 77 7.19 -10.13 -0.15
N ALA A 78 6.59 -9.67 -1.26
CA ALA A 78 5.92 -8.39 -1.32
C ALA A 78 4.69 -8.31 -0.38
N TYR A 79 3.88 -9.36 -0.32
CA TYR A 79 2.74 -9.43 0.59
C TYR A 79 3.15 -9.49 2.07
N ILE A 80 4.20 -10.25 2.39
CA ILE A 80 4.76 -10.29 3.75
C ILE A 80 5.41 -8.95 4.13
N ALA A 81 6.06 -8.26 3.18
CA ALA A 81 6.55 -6.91 3.40
C ALA A 81 5.38 -5.94 3.68
N ALA A 82 4.30 -6.00 2.90
CA ALA A 82 3.09 -5.20 3.15
C ALA A 82 2.48 -5.48 4.53
N LEU A 83 2.45 -6.75 4.97
CA LEU A 83 2.05 -7.11 6.33
C LEU A 83 2.91 -6.42 7.38
N ALA A 84 4.24 -6.60 7.29
CA ALA A 84 5.16 -6.12 8.30
C ALA A 84 5.11 -4.59 8.37
N PHE A 85 5.21 -3.92 7.23
CA PHE A 85 5.29 -2.48 7.17
C PHE A 85 3.91 -1.84 7.39
N SER A 86 2.93 -2.08 6.52
CA SER A 86 1.63 -1.38 6.56
C SER A 86 0.61 -2.04 7.49
N GLY A 87 0.72 -3.35 7.70
CA GLY A 87 -0.15 -4.08 8.63
C GLY A 87 0.21 -3.90 10.10
N VAL A 88 1.50 -3.68 10.42
CA VAL A 88 2.01 -3.70 11.80
C VAL A 88 2.79 -2.44 12.15
N ILE A 89 3.89 -2.13 11.43
CA ILE A 89 4.80 -1.04 11.81
C ILE A 89 4.09 0.31 11.72
N GLU A 90 3.46 0.63 10.59
CA GLU A 90 2.74 1.90 10.39
C GLU A 90 1.69 2.17 11.48
N PRO A 91 0.69 1.30 11.71
CA PRO A 91 -0.35 1.57 12.71
C PRO A 91 0.23 1.68 14.13
N MET A 92 1.27 0.91 14.46
CA MET A 92 1.92 0.98 15.76
C MET A 92 2.68 2.30 15.97
N VAL A 93 3.45 2.76 14.98
CA VAL A 93 4.20 4.02 15.11
C VAL A 93 3.24 5.21 15.15
N LEU A 94 2.18 5.20 14.33
CA LEU A 94 1.13 6.23 14.37
C LEU A 94 0.39 6.23 15.72
N TYR A 95 0.12 5.05 16.29
CA TYR A 95 -0.46 4.94 17.63
C TYR A 95 0.45 5.58 18.69
N VAL A 96 1.74 5.26 18.68
CA VAL A 96 2.71 5.82 19.62
C VAL A 96 2.80 7.34 19.46
N ALA A 97 2.90 7.82 18.23
CA ALA A 97 3.00 9.25 17.95
C ALA A 97 1.78 10.02 18.46
N ARG A 98 0.59 9.45 18.30
CA ARG A 98 -0.68 10.04 18.71
C ARG A 98 -0.93 10.01 20.21
N TYR A 99 -0.64 8.89 20.87
CA TYR A 99 -1.13 8.62 22.23
C TYR A 99 -0.05 8.59 23.30
N LYS A 100 1.23 8.49 22.93
CA LYS A 100 2.34 8.29 23.88
C LYS A 100 3.34 9.44 23.89
N LEU A 101 3.47 10.20 22.81
CA LEU A 101 4.31 11.38 22.80
C LEU A 101 3.68 12.51 23.62
N ARG A 102 4.55 13.34 24.20
CA ARG A 102 4.15 14.50 25.03
C ARG A 102 4.23 15.81 24.26
N ASP A 103 5.18 15.92 23.34
CA ASP A 103 5.35 17.10 22.48
C ASP A 103 4.59 16.92 21.16
N ILE A 104 3.86 17.96 20.77
CA ILE A 104 3.09 18.05 19.53
C ILE A 104 4.03 18.07 18.31
N ARG A 105 5.17 18.78 18.41
CA ARG A 105 6.14 18.88 17.31
C ARG A 105 6.79 17.54 17.03
N ASP A 106 7.20 16.83 18.08
CA ASP A 106 7.76 15.49 17.94
C ASP A 106 6.74 14.52 17.33
N ALA A 107 5.48 14.59 17.76
CA ALA A 107 4.41 13.80 17.18
C ALA A 107 4.17 14.10 15.71
N GLU A 108 4.17 15.37 15.32
CA GLU A 108 4.01 15.77 13.93
C GLU A 108 5.18 15.29 13.06
N GLU A 109 6.43 15.45 13.51
CA GLU A 109 7.60 14.98 12.77
C GLU A 109 7.64 13.45 12.65
N VAL A 110 7.27 12.70 13.70
CA VAL A 110 7.18 11.24 13.64
C VAL A 110 6.09 10.81 12.65
N ILE A 111 4.89 11.38 12.72
CA ILE A 111 3.80 11.04 11.79
C ILE A 111 4.22 11.36 10.36
N LYS A 112 4.77 12.55 10.11
CA LYS A 112 5.25 12.97 8.79
C LYS A 112 6.31 12.00 8.25
N THR A 113 7.30 11.63 9.08
CA THR A 113 8.35 10.70 8.70
C THR A 113 7.79 9.33 8.31
N VAL A 114 6.86 8.80 9.11
CA VAL A 114 6.16 7.54 8.80
C VAL A 114 5.44 7.67 7.47
N LEU A 115 4.56 8.66 7.30
CA LEU A 115 3.78 8.79 6.07
C LEU A 115 4.66 8.98 4.83
N PHE A 116 5.81 9.63 4.92
CA PHE A 116 6.77 9.70 3.80
C PHE A 116 7.44 8.36 3.50
N ALA A 117 7.83 7.60 4.52
CA ALA A 117 8.40 6.27 4.31
C ALA A 117 7.39 5.33 3.64
N PHE A 118 6.13 5.39 4.06
CA PHE A 118 5.06 4.58 3.49
C PHE A 118 4.58 5.07 2.12
N LEU A 119 4.65 6.37 1.85
CA LEU A 119 4.50 6.92 0.50
C LEU A 119 5.51 6.30 -0.47
N ALA A 120 6.78 6.18 -0.06
CA ALA A 120 7.80 5.53 -0.89
C ALA A 120 7.48 4.05 -1.11
N PHE A 121 7.03 3.34 -0.07
CA PHE A 121 6.57 1.96 -0.19
C PHE A 121 5.44 1.82 -1.22
N ASP A 122 4.42 2.69 -1.17
CA ASP A 122 3.30 2.69 -2.12
C ASP A 122 3.77 2.85 -3.57
N ILE A 123 4.69 3.79 -3.81
CA ILE A 123 5.28 4.05 -5.14
C ILE A 123 6.02 2.81 -5.64
N PHE A 124 6.87 2.20 -4.81
CA PHE A 124 7.60 1.01 -5.19
C PHE A 124 6.66 -0.19 -5.43
N HIS A 125 5.59 -0.33 -4.64
CA HIS A 125 4.62 -1.41 -4.80
C HIS A 125 3.85 -1.30 -6.12
N ALA A 126 3.26 -0.12 -6.40
CA ALA A 126 2.55 0.13 -7.65
C ALA A 126 3.49 0.03 -8.85
N GLY A 127 4.69 0.61 -8.74
CA GLY A 127 5.72 0.57 -9.78
C GLY A 127 6.19 -0.84 -10.09
N ALA A 128 6.42 -1.68 -9.08
CA ALA A 128 6.78 -3.08 -9.27
C ALA A 128 5.67 -3.85 -9.99
N THR A 129 4.41 -3.63 -9.63
CA THR A 129 3.27 -4.25 -10.31
C THR A 129 3.23 -3.84 -11.79
N LEU A 130 3.30 -2.54 -12.08
CA LEU A 130 3.36 -2.03 -13.46
C LEU A 130 4.53 -2.61 -14.26
N ALA A 131 5.68 -2.76 -13.62
CA ALA A 131 6.87 -3.28 -14.26
C ALA A 131 6.75 -4.78 -14.62
N VAL A 132 5.93 -5.52 -13.90
CA VAL A 132 5.65 -6.95 -14.15
C VAL A 132 4.46 -7.14 -15.09
N THR A 133 3.33 -6.51 -14.83
CA THR A 133 2.08 -6.77 -15.56
C THR A 133 1.91 -5.88 -16.80
N GLY A 134 2.59 -4.73 -16.83
CA GLY A 134 2.41 -3.70 -17.86
C GLY A 134 1.21 -2.80 -17.59
N VAL A 135 1.21 -1.61 -18.20
CA VAL A 135 0.20 -0.56 -17.99
C VAL A 135 -1.18 -0.98 -18.48
N ALA A 136 -1.25 -1.72 -19.59
CA ALA A 136 -2.53 -2.17 -20.16
C ALA A 136 -3.33 -3.04 -19.17
N ALA A 137 -2.64 -3.82 -18.33
CA ALA A 137 -3.28 -4.72 -17.37
C ALA A 137 -3.97 -3.99 -16.20
N VAL A 138 -3.61 -2.74 -15.93
CA VAL A 138 -4.14 -1.98 -14.79
C VAL A 138 -5.20 -0.96 -15.20
N LEU A 139 -5.41 -0.77 -16.50
CA LEU A 139 -6.42 0.11 -17.06
C LEU A 139 -7.75 -0.63 -17.26
N PRO A 140 -8.90 0.06 -17.15
CA PRO A 140 -10.19 -0.53 -17.47
C PRO A 140 -10.23 -0.95 -18.95
N GLY A 141 -10.52 -2.22 -19.20
CA GLY A 141 -10.53 -2.80 -20.55
C GLY A 141 -11.36 -4.09 -20.66
N PRO A 142 -11.40 -4.70 -21.86
CA PRO A 142 -12.16 -5.93 -22.13
C PRO A 142 -11.60 -7.15 -21.38
N HIS A 143 -10.29 -7.19 -21.14
CA HIS A 143 -9.65 -8.18 -20.26
C HIS A 143 -9.31 -7.49 -18.93
N ARG A 144 -10.16 -7.68 -17.91
CA ARG A 144 -9.98 -7.05 -16.59
C ARG A 144 -9.08 -7.89 -15.71
N HIS A 145 -7.82 -7.48 -15.54
CA HIS A 145 -6.90 -8.07 -14.58
C HIS A 145 -7.10 -7.42 -13.21
N ILE A 146 -8.21 -7.79 -12.54
CA ILE A 146 -8.69 -7.15 -11.32
C ILE A 146 -7.59 -7.05 -10.24
N TYR A 147 -6.73 -8.06 -10.11
CA TYR A 147 -5.66 -8.04 -9.10
C TYR A 147 -4.52 -7.10 -9.46
N ALA A 148 -4.11 -7.03 -10.74
CA ALA A 148 -3.14 -6.04 -11.19
C ALA A 148 -3.68 -4.62 -10.98
N MET A 149 -4.98 -4.42 -11.27
CA MET A 149 -5.66 -3.16 -10.98
C MET A 149 -5.65 -2.85 -9.48
N VAL A 150 -6.01 -3.80 -8.62
CA VAL A 150 -6.01 -3.61 -7.15
C VAL A 150 -4.60 -3.29 -6.65
N ASN A 151 -3.59 -4.05 -7.08
CA ASN A 151 -2.18 -3.87 -6.66
C ASN A 151 -1.55 -2.56 -7.16
N VAL A 152 -2.19 -1.83 -8.09
CA VAL A 152 -1.77 -0.48 -8.49
C VAL A 152 -2.65 0.60 -7.87
N TRP A 153 -3.96 0.49 -8.00
CA TRP A 153 -4.89 1.54 -7.62
C TRP A 153 -5.07 1.67 -6.11
N VAL A 154 -4.99 0.57 -5.35
CA VAL A 154 -5.07 0.64 -3.89
C VAL A 154 -3.84 1.35 -3.30
N PRO A 155 -2.59 0.97 -3.60
CA PRO A 155 -1.41 1.74 -3.19
C PRO A 155 -1.43 3.19 -3.71
N THR A 156 -1.95 3.44 -4.90
CA THR A 156 -2.09 4.81 -5.42
C THR A 156 -3.09 5.64 -4.59
N ALA A 157 -4.23 5.07 -4.22
CA ALA A 157 -5.20 5.75 -3.35
C ALA A 157 -4.61 6.05 -1.97
N TRP A 158 -3.87 5.09 -1.42
CA TRP A 158 -3.14 5.21 -0.17
C TRP A 158 -2.07 6.31 -0.22
N MET A 159 -1.24 6.33 -1.27
CA MET A 159 -0.28 7.39 -1.57
C MET A 159 -0.95 8.77 -1.58
N LEU A 160 -2.11 8.90 -2.25
CA LEU A 160 -2.87 10.16 -2.28
C LEU A 160 -3.35 10.57 -0.88
N LEU A 161 -3.89 9.65 -0.09
CA LEU A 161 -4.32 9.93 1.28
C LEU A 161 -3.16 10.39 2.18
N ARG A 162 -1.96 9.80 2.02
CA ARG A 162 -0.75 10.24 2.75
C ARG A 162 -0.36 11.65 2.35
N MET A 163 -0.36 11.96 1.06
CA MET A 163 -0.09 13.31 0.55
C MET A 163 -1.10 14.33 1.08
N LEU A 164 -2.39 13.99 1.12
CA LEU A 164 -3.44 14.86 1.68
C LEU A 164 -3.14 15.24 3.13
N TRP A 165 -2.69 14.29 3.96
CA TRP A 165 -2.29 14.61 5.33
C TRP A 165 -1.06 15.54 5.36
N VAL A 166 -0.04 15.24 4.56
CA VAL A 166 1.21 16.02 4.50
C VAL A 166 0.96 17.47 4.10
N VAL A 167 0.08 17.72 3.12
CA VAL A 167 -0.29 19.08 2.71
C VAL A 167 -1.31 19.75 3.64
N GLY A 168 -1.79 19.05 4.67
CA GLY A 168 -2.65 19.61 5.70
C GLY A 168 -4.15 19.53 5.45
N VAL A 169 -4.60 18.73 4.49
CA VAL A 169 -6.04 18.57 4.21
C VAL A 169 -6.73 17.87 5.38
N GLY A 170 -7.83 18.46 5.86
CA GLY A 170 -8.59 17.92 7.00
C GLY A 170 -7.96 18.19 8.37
N ARG A 171 -6.80 18.86 8.43
CA ARG A 171 -6.20 19.35 9.67
C ARG A 171 -6.80 20.72 10.03
N LYS A 172 -7.22 20.88 11.29
CA LYS A 172 -7.54 22.21 11.84
C LYS A 172 -6.24 22.96 12.07
N PHE A 173 -5.77 23.73 11.10
CA PHE A 173 -4.73 24.71 11.38
C PHE A 173 -5.32 25.73 12.35
N ALA A 174 -4.76 25.81 13.55
CA ALA A 174 -4.91 27.00 14.38
C ALA A 174 -4.26 28.17 13.62
N ILE A 175 -5.02 28.81 12.74
CA ILE A 175 -4.70 30.14 12.24
C ILE A 175 -4.93 31.09 13.43
N THR A 176 -3.99 31.10 14.35
CA THR A 176 -3.81 32.13 15.38
C THR A 176 -2.45 31.88 16.01
N GLY A 177 -1.43 32.60 15.52
CA GLY A 177 -0.10 32.50 16.12
C GLY A 177 1.08 32.93 15.27
N ILE A 178 0.92 33.37 14.02
CA ILE A 178 1.95 34.22 13.39
C ILE A 178 1.72 35.65 13.89
N LYS A 179 2.07 35.89 15.17
CA LYS A 179 2.72 37.16 15.49
C LYS A 179 4.21 36.88 15.38
N ARG A 180 4.80 37.46 14.34
CA ARG A 180 6.23 37.75 14.29
C ARG A 180 6.62 38.41 15.61
N GLU A 181 7.55 37.80 16.33
CA GLU A 181 8.56 38.56 17.07
C GLU A 181 9.78 38.70 16.15
#